data_AF-A0AAV2HGI1-F1
#
_entry.id   AF-A0AAV2HGI1-F1
#
_cell.length_a   1.000
_cell.length_b   1.000
_cell.length_c   1.000
_cell.angle_alpha   90.00
_cell.angle_beta   90.00
_cell.angle_gamma   90.00
#
_symmetry.space_group_name_H-M   'P 1'
#
loop_
_entity.id
_entity.type
_entity.pdbx_description
1 polymer ?
#
loop_
_entity_poly.entity_id
_entity_poly.type
_entity_poly.pdbx_seq_one_letter_code
_entity_poly.pdbx_strand_id
1 'polypeptide(L)'
;MSVICQCVDGAFLDHNLYVQSYLKCDCKNTGYKLKDEFFSVESPFMMDSQAERIRREANCKHLGHEVPTKQTSADKKRRKKASKLMSFEPHNQKIYDLIDKCLVSLITQAREINHLRTISQKQEVTNNVIARKASLIQGCGDLFQTLCEHFDEIFQVSENYDAVLLCEGLSLSAASVINRYVKNLKNHCILCKVEDHDFIIPGRSSFLTSSFQQFLTRGHQLITVEGGYDLIVIDPPWTNKSVKRKKSYNMIDEEDLKQIPLQDLAKVNGLICVWVTNNESLLQFVKDELFPHWSVAWVANWIWIKVTRYGEPICQINTHHKKPYEQIIIGRVQSSKQNLSSISCDKNQRTSNREDFFRQSQNPQICVELEQELPLNIVIDCMGDRGVRDEQQDLKQTCPAVAHVGSTCDQIVCTDGRPECKRLQSGLPRNSEGTDSCTEQHGAHKTSSLNIPSSFVLSSVPCSLHSKKPPLSDILMPYLPLAPKNLELFARNLTSGWCSWGNEVSSINRKFYYICDILIVENLIFTFYMSFMIATFLIDWVSN
;
A
#
# COMPACT_ATOMS: atom_id res chain seq x y z
N MET A 1 -7.09 8.42 4.62
CA MET A 1 -6.86 9.59 3.75
C MET A 1 -5.37 9.89 3.71
N SER A 2 -4.74 9.71 2.56
CA SER A 2 -3.33 9.98 2.25
C SER A 2 -3.14 11.35 1.60
N VAL A 3 -4.17 11.89 0.95
CA VAL A 3 -4.12 13.19 0.27
C VAL A 3 -4.15 14.30 1.31
N ILE A 4 -3.08 15.10 1.33
CA ILE A 4 -2.88 16.23 2.24
C ILE A 4 -3.44 17.52 1.63
N CYS A 5 -3.10 17.77 0.37
CA CYS A 5 -3.60 18.88 -0.42
C CYS A 5 -3.55 18.51 -1.91
N GLN A 6 -4.30 19.24 -2.73
CA GLN A 6 -4.39 18.96 -4.16
C GLN A 6 -4.59 20.25 -4.98
N CYS A 7 -4.17 20.20 -6.23
CA CYS A 7 -4.49 21.16 -7.26
C CYS A 7 -5.03 20.43 -8.50
N VAL A 8 -5.35 21.16 -9.56
CA VAL A 8 -5.93 20.58 -10.80
C VAL A 8 -5.02 19.49 -11.39
N ASP A 9 -3.71 19.68 -11.32
CA ASP A 9 -2.72 18.85 -12.01
C ASP A 9 -1.88 17.99 -11.05
N GLY A 10 -2.20 17.95 -9.76
CA GLY A 10 -1.40 17.17 -8.79
C GLY A 10 -1.96 17.09 -7.37
N ALA A 11 -1.35 16.22 -6.57
CA ALA A 11 -1.68 16.01 -5.17
C ALA A 11 -0.42 15.80 -4.33
N PHE A 12 -0.45 16.28 -3.08
CA PHE A 12 0.55 15.97 -2.08
C PHE A 12 0.05 14.83 -1.18
N LEU A 13 0.85 13.78 -1.03
CA LEU A 13 0.50 12.57 -0.31
C LEU A 13 1.37 12.39 0.94
N ASP A 14 0.76 11.89 2.02
CA ASP A 14 1.44 11.39 3.20
C ASP A 14 1.23 9.87 3.32
N HIS A 15 2.31 9.13 3.05
CA HIS A 15 2.36 7.68 3.19
C HIS A 15 2.20 7.25 4.66
N ASN A 16 2.84 7.93 5.61
CA ASN A 16 2.77 7.56 7.01
C ASN A 16 1.36 7.75 7.55
N LEU A 17 0.71 8.87 7.23
CA LEU A 17 -0.67 9.12 7.59
C LEU A 17 -1.62 8.04 7.02
N TYR A 18 -1.38 7.62 5.77
CA TYR A 18 -2.14 6.53 5.17
C TYR A 18 -1.98 5.22 5.95
N VAL A 19 -0.74 4.84 6.27
CA VAL A 19 -0.44 3.65 7.07
C VAL A 19 -1.14 3.72 8.42
N GLN A 20 -1.01 4.85 9.12
CA GLN A 20 -1.67 5.08 10.40
C GLN A 20 -3.19 5.00 10.30
N SER A 21 -3.79 5.45 9.20
CA SER A 21 -5.25 5.46 9.06
C SER A 21 -5.87 4.06 9.08
N TYR A 22 -5.22 3.07 8.47
CA TYR A 22 -5.72 1.70 8.50
C TYR A 22 -5.24 0.89 9.71
N LEU A 23 -4.14 1.28 10.37
CA LEU A 23 -3.73 0.69 11.65
C LEU A 23 -4.66 1.07 12.82
N LYS A 24 -5.37 2.19 12.69
CA LYS A 24 -6.34 2.70 13.66
C LYS A 24 -7.76 2.15 13.45
N CYS A 25 -8.02 1.40 12.37
CA CYS A 25 -9.37 0.99 12.00
C CYS A 25 -9.87 -0.20 12.84
N ASP A 26 -11.04 0.02 13.44
CA ASP A 26 -12.01 -0.86 14.11
C ASP A 26 -11.67 -1.52 15.45
N CYS A 27 -12.44 -1.13 16.47
CA CYS A 27 -12.63 -1.69 17.82
C CYS A 27 -11.44 -1.82 18.78
N LYS A 28 -10.19 -1.93 18.30
CA LYS A 28 -8.99 -1.90 19.15
C LYS A 28 -7.94 -1.01 18.49
N ASN A 29 -7.73 0.18 19.03
CA ASN A 29 -6.58 0.99 18.63
C ASN A 29 -5.32 0.18 18.94
N THR A 30 -4.66 -0.34 17.91
CA THR A 30 -3.48 -1.19 18.11
C THR A 30 -2.32 -0.43 18.75
N GLY A 31 -2.37 0.91 18.74
CA GLY A 31 -1.32 1.78 19.22
C GLY A 31 -0.10 1.82 18.32
N TYR A 32 -0.05 1.04 17.23
CA TYR A 32 1.09 1.02 16.33
C TYR A 32 1.11 2.20 15.37
N LYS A 33 2.29 2.81 15.24
CA LYS A 33 2.61 3.84 14.25
C LYS A 33 3.91 3.48 13.56
N LEU A 34 3.95 3.65 12.24
CA LEU A 34 5.20 3.49 11.50
C LEU A 34 6.19 4.55 11.99
N LYS A 35 7.44 4.15 12.20
CA LYS A 35 8.53 5.02 12.66
C LYS A 35 8.70 6.25 11.77
N ASP A 36 8.58 7.45 12.35
CA ASP A 36 8.72 8.73 11.64
C ASP A 36 10.12 8.92 11.04
N GLU A 37 11.13 8.26 11.63
CA GLU A 37 12.52 8.30 11.18
C GLU A 37 12.69 7.85 9.73
N PHE A 38 11.81 6.98 9.24
CA PHE A 38 11.81 6.58 7.83
C PHE A 38 11.49 7.73 6.87
N PHE A 39 10.84 8.79 7.33
CA PHE A 39 10.46 9.96 6.55
C PHE A 39 11.34 11.17 6.86
N SER A 40 12.43 11.00 7.64
CA SER A 40 13.38 12.06 8.01
C SER A 40 14.33 12.44 6.87
N VAL A 41 13.75 12.78 5.71
CA VAL A 41 14.46 13.28 4.52
C VAL A 41 14.48 14.81 4.59
N GLU A 42 15.56 15.37 5.11
CA GLU A 42 15.66 16.79 5.47
C GLU A 42 16.46 17.62 4.46
N SER A 43 17.16 16.96 3.53
CA SER A 43 18.00 17.63 2.55
C SER A 43 18.04 16.85 1.23
N PRO A 44 18.29 17.53 0.10
CA PRO A 44 18.65 16.85 -1.13
C PRO A 44 19.82 15.90 -0.91
N PHE A 45 19.81 14.78 -1.62
CA PHE A 45 20.88 13.79 -1.59
C PHE A 45 22.21 14.43 -1.99
N MET A 46 23.23 14.17 -1.18
CA MET A 46 24.60 14.53 -1.45
C MET A 46 25.54 13.42 -1.00
N MET A 47 26.74 13.38 -1.58
CA MET A 47 27.79 12.47 -1.11
C MET A 47 28.26 12.89 0.28
N ASP A 48 28.67 11.93 1.11
CA ASP A 48 29.14 12.22 2.48
C ASP A 48 30.31 13.22 2.50
N SER A 49 31.19 13.18 1.50
CA SER A 49 32.27 14.16 1.32
C SER A 49 31.76 15.58 1.00
N GLN A 50 30.64 15.70 0.29
CA GLN A 50 30.02 17.00 -0.01
C GLN A 50 29.35 17.57 1.24
N ALA A 51 28.63 16.74 2.00
CA ALA A 51 28.01 17.13 3.26
C ALA A 51 29.05 17.62 4.27
N GLU A 52 30.13 16.86 4.43
CA GLU A 52 31.24 17.19 5.33
C GLU A 52 31.90 18.52 4.94
N ARG A 53 32.09 18.76 3.64
CA ARG A 53 32.62 20.05 3.16
C ARG A 53 31.69 21.21 3.53
N ILE A 54 30.37 21.06 3.34
CA ILE A 54 29.40 22.11 3.67
C ILE A 54 29.41 22.41 5.17
N ARG A 55 29.48 21.39 6.02
CA ARG A 55 29.59 21.57 7.49
C ARG A 55 30.85 22.33 7.87
N ARG A 56 32.01 21.95 7.31
CA ARG A 56 33.27 22.66 7.55
C ARG A 56 33.20 24.12 7.13
N GLU A 57 32.64 24.39 5.95
CA GLU A 57 32.47 25.76 5.45
C GLU A 57 31.53 26.59 6.36
N ALA A 58 30.45 25.99 6.85
CA ALA A 58 29.53 26.64 7.80
C ALA A 58 30.22 26.93 9.14
N ASN A 59 30.98 25.98 9.67
CA ASN A 59 31.73 26.15 10.92
C ASN A 59 32.84 27.21 10.80
N CYS A 60 33.59 27.24 9.68
CA CYS A 60 34.57 28.30 9.43
C CYS A 60 33.92 29.70 9.39
N LYS A 61 32.76 29.83 8.74
CA LYS A 61 32.00 31.09 8.70
C LYS A 61 31.49 31.51 10.08
N HIS A 62 31.03 30.55 10.89
CA HIS A 62 30.57 30.82 12.25
C HIS A 62 31.71 31.30 13.17
N LEU A 63 32.91 30.75 12.99
CA LEU A 63 34.12 31.10 13.75
C LEU A 63 34.86 32.33 13.20
N GLY A 64 34.33 33.01 12.17
CA GLY A 64 34.98 34.18 11.57
C GLY A 64 36.28 33.89 10.83
N HIS A 65 36.58 32.62 10.52
CA HIS A 65 37.77 32.22 9.78
C HIS A 65 37.52 32.27 8.27
N GLU A 66 38.50 32.74 7.50
CA GLU A 66 38.48 32.65 6.04
C GLU A 66 38.39 31.17 5.62
N VAL A 67 37.43 30.86 4.74
CA VAL A 67 37.28 29.52 4.17
C VAL A 67 38.56 29.17 3.39
N PRO A 68 39.23 28.04 3.66
CA PRO A 68 40.42 27.66 2.90
C PRO A 68 40.09 27.48 1.42
N THR A 69 40.48 28.45 0.58
CA THR A 69 40.10 28.54 -0.84
C THR A 69 40.95 27.67 -1.77
N LYS A 70 41.84 26.81 -1.25
CA LYS A 70 42.70 25.96 -2.09
C LYS A 70 41.91 24.80 -2.71
N GLN A 71 41.16 25.10 -3.77
CA GLN A 71 40.66 24.10 -4.71
C GLN A 71 41.84 23.37 -5.33
N THR A 72 41.91 22.04 -5.14
CA THR A 72 42.96 21.24 -5.76
C THR A 72 42.77 21.21 -7.28
N SER A 73 43.85 20.96 -8.03
CA SER A 73 43.78 20.77 -9.49
C SER A 73 42.84 19.61 -9.88
N ALA A 74 42.72 18.61 -9.00
CA ALA A 74 41.79 17.49 -9.12
C ALA A 74 40.32 17.93 -8.96
N ASP A 75 40.03 18.83 -8.01
CA ASP A 75 38.68 19.39 -7.82
C ASP A 75 38.23 20.23 -9.02
N LYS A 76 39.14 21.04 -9.58
CA LYS A 76 38.87 21.80 -10.81
C LYS A 76 38.60 20.89 -12.01
N LYS A 77 39.37 19.81 -12.18
CA LYS A 77 39.12 18.79 -13.21
C LYS A 77 37.79 18.07 -13.02
N ARG A 78 37.45 17.65 -11.79
CA ARG A 78 36.16 17.01 -11.47
C ARG A 78 34.98 17.95 -11.73
N ARG A 79 35.08 19.23 -11.37
CA ARG A 79 34.03 20.23 -11.60
C ARG A 79 33.83 20.53 -13.08
N LYS A 80 34.90 20.65 -13.88
CA LYS A 80 34.82 20.74 -15.35
C LYS A 80 34.19 19.50 -15.99
N LYS A 81 34.45 18.31 -15.45
CA LYS A 81 33.83 17.07 -15.92
C LYS A 81 32.34 16.98 -15.54
N ALA A 82 31.98 17.41 -14.32
CA ALA A 82 30.60 17.46 -13.86
C ALA A 82 29.77 18.50 -14.63
N SER A 83 30.30 19.70 -14.89
CA SER A 83 29.61 20.72 -15.69
C SER A 83 29.43 20.30 -17.15
N LYS A 84 30.36 19.51 -17.71
CA LYS A 84 30.26 18.94 -19.06
C LYS A 84 29.25 17.77 -19.15
N LEU A 85 28.85 17.19 -18.01
CA LEU A 85 27.89 16.07 -17.92
C LEU A 85 26.45 16.53 -17.62
N MET A 86 26.26 17.83 -17.37
CA MET A 86 24.95 18.48 -17.33
C MET A 86 24.53 18.88 -18.76
N SER A 87 24.48 17.94 -19.70
CA SER A 87 23.62 18.12 -20.87
C SER A 87 22.15 18.31 -20.42
N PHE A 88 21.38 19.01 -21.22
CA PHE A 88 19.97 19.21 -21.01
C PHE A 88 19.22 18.12 -21.79
N GLU A 89 18.16 17.53 -21.23
CA GLU A 89 17.30 16.58 -21.93
C GLU A 89 16.03 17.28 -22.42
N PRO A 90 16.03 17.90 -23.62
CA PRO A 90 14.89 18.67 -24.10
C PRO A 90 13.63 17.81 -24.29
N HIS A 91 13.76 16.48 -24.47
CA HIS A 91 12.61 15.57 -24.60
C HIS A 91 11.74 15.50 -23.34
N ASN A 92 12.31 15.79 -22.16
CA ASN A 92 11.60 15.76 -20.87
C ASN A 92 11.07 17.13 -20.42
N GLN A 93 11.19 18.18 -21.23
CA GLN A 93 10.86 19.54 -20.79
C GLN A 93 9.41 19.67 -20.30
N LYS A 94 8.46 19.04 -21.00
CA LYS A 94 7.04 19.03 -20.60
C LYS A 94 6.81 18.43 -19.21
N ILE A 95 7.57 17.39 -18.85
CA ILE A 95 7.51 16.77 -17.53
C ILE A 95 8.02 17.75 -16.47
N TYR A 96 9.13 18.43 -16.76
CA TYR A 96 9.73 19.41 -15.84
C TYR A 96 8.80 20.60 -15.60
N ASP A 97 8.23 21.16 -16.67
CA ASP A 97 7.28 22.27 -16.58
C ASP A 97 6.05 21.89 -15.76
N LEU A 98 5.53 20.67 -15.93
CA LEU A 98 4.40 20.15 -15.16
C LEU A 98 4.76 19.99 -13.68
N ILE A 99 5.91 19.40 -13.37
CA ILE A 99 6.39 19.24 -11.98
C ILE A 99 6.54 20.61 -11.31
N ASP A 100 7.21 21.56 -11.96
CA ASP A 100 7.49 22.87 -11.39
C ASP A 100 6.18 23.65 -11.13
N LYS A 101 5.25 23.61 -12.10
CA LYS A 101 3.91 24.22 -11.95
C LYS A 101 3.16 23.63 -10.75
N CYS A 102 3.12 22.31 -10.61
CA CYS A 102 2.38 21.65 -9.53
C CYS A 102 3.03 21.85 -8.17
N LEU A 103 4.35 21.69 -8.09
CA LEU A 103 5.08 21.72 -6.82
C LEU A 103 4.94 23.06 -6.09
N VAL A 104 5.00 24.19 -6.80
CA VAL A 104 4.85 25.52 -6.19
C VAL A 104 3.51 25.61 -5.43
N SER A 105 2.41 25.20 -6.06
CA SER A 105 1.09 25.23 -5.43
C SER A 105 0.99 24.23 -4.27
N LEU A 106 1.40 22.98 -4.49
CA LEU A 106 1.28 21.91 -3.50
C LEU A 106 2.11 22.18 -2.24
N ILE A 107 3.37 22.64 -2.40
CA ILE A 107 4.25 22.96 -1.28
C ILE A 107 3.70 24.14 -0.48
N THR A 108 3.14 25.15 -1.15
CA THR A 108 2.54 26.32 -0.48
C THR A 108 1.37 25.87 0.39
N GLN A 109 0.41 25.13 -0.16
CA GLN A 109 -0.72 24.59 0.58
C GLN A 109 -0.28 23.67 1.73
N ALA A 110 0.68 22.78 1.49
CA ALA A 110 1.18 21.87 2.52
C ALA A 110 1.90 22.60 3.67
N ARG A 111 2.51 23.77 3.41
CA ARG A 111 3.10 24.62 4.46
C ARG A 111 2.05 25.38 5.26
N GLU A 112 0.99 25.87 4.61
CA GLU A 112 -0.11 26.59 5.27
C GLU A 112 -0.79 25.76 6.36
N ILE A 113 -0.90 24.44 6.14
CA ILE A 113 -1.42 23.48 7.13
C ILE A 113 -0.33 22.87 8.02
N ASN A 114 0.88 23.41 8.02
CA ASN A 114 2.03 22.95 8.80
C ASN A 114 2.45 21.49 8.56
N HIS A 115 2.11 20.92 7.41
CA HIS A 115 2.51 19.57 7.05
C HIS A 115 4.00 19.52 6.64
N LEU A 116 4.44 20.50 5.85
CA LEU A 116 5.84 20.72 5.52
C LEU A 116 6.48 21.78 6.43
N ARG A 117 7.77 21.61 6.75
CA ARG A 117 8.54 22.55 7.56
C ARG A 117 8.88 23.81 6.76
N THR A 118 9.05 24.93 7.47
CA THR A 118 9.51 26.19 6.88
C THR A 118 11.04 26.22 6.75
N ILE A 119 11.55 27.04 5.83
CA ILE A 119 13.00 27.17 5.61
C ILE A 119 13.72 27.72 6.86
N SER A 120 13.07 28.57 7.65
CA SER A 120 13.62 29.09 8.91
C SER A 120 13.89 28.01 9.95
N GLN A 121 13.22 26.85 9.86
CA GLN A 121 13.42 25.70 10.76
C GLN A 121 14.49 24.74 10.25
N LYS A 122 15.16 25.05 9.13
CA LYS A 122 16.12 24.13 8.51
C LYS A 122 17.33 23.94 9.43
N GLN A 123 17.47 22.72 9.94
CA GLN A 123 18.60 22.29 10.74
C GLN A 123 19.89 22.14 9.90
N GLU A 124 21.02 21.97 10.57
CA GLU A 124 22.33 21.72 9.95
C GLU A 124 22.27 20.55 8.95
N VAL A 125 23.13 20.56 7.93
CA VAL A 125 23.10 19.55 6.86
C VAL A 125 23.44 18.16 7.40
N THR A 126 22.44 17.37 7.76
CA THR A 126 22.62 16.02 8.31
C THR A 126 22.87 14.96 7.23
N ASN A 127 22.65 15.28 5.95
CA ASN A 127 22.66 14.34 4.83
C ASN A 127 21.75 13.11 5.05
N ASN A 128 20.56 13.35 5.62
CA ASN A 128 19.51 12.37 5.86
C ASN A 128 20.00 11.15 6.67
N VAL A 129 20.97 11.34 7.58
CA VAL A 129 21.58 10.26 8.37
C VAL A 129 20.54 9.50 9.19
N ILE A 130 19.52 10.17 9.74
CA ILE A 130 18.43 9.53 10.50
C ILE A 130 17.70 8.52 9.61
N ALA A 131 17.20 8.96 8.44
CA ALA A 131 16.48 8.10 7.50
C ALA A 131 17.36 6.95 6.97
N ARG A 132 18.66 7.23 6.70
CA ARG A 132 19.62 6.21 6.26
C ARG A 132 19.86 5.17 7.34
N LYS A 133 20.10 5.57 8.59
CA LYS A 133 20.27 4.64 9.72
C LYS A 133 19.01 3.81 9.96
N ALA A 134 17.84 4.43 9.91
CA ALA A 134 16.57 3.73 10.02
C ALA A 134 16.41 2.67 8.91
N SER A 135 16.78 2.99 7.67
CA SER A 135 16.72 2.04 6.54
C SER A 135 17.72 0.89 6.62
N LEU A 136 18.82 1.05 7.37
CA LEU A 136 19.82 0.00 7.57
C LEU A 136 19.40 -1.05 8.60
N ILE A 137 18.31 -0.82 9.32
CA ILE A 137 17.90 -1.78 10.33
C ILE A 137 17.45 -3.07 9.63
N GLN A 138 18.19 -4.13 9.89
CA GLN A 138 18.01 -5.44 9.27
C GLN A 138 16.60 -5.96 9.58
N GLY A 139 15.74 -5.97 8.55
CA GLY A 139 14.48 -6.69 8.58
C GLY A 139 14.72 -8.20 8.55
N CYS A 140 13.67 -8.99 8.30
CA CYS A 140 13.83 -10.38 7.84
C CYS A 140 14.30 -10.41 6.36
N GLY A 141 15.18 -9.47 5.98
CA GLY A 141 15.62 -9.25 4.61
C GLY A 141 16.14 -10.55 4.06
N ASP A 142 15.41 -11.07 3.08
CA ASP A 142 15.61 -12.33 2.36
C ASP A 142 14.91 -13.56 2.95
N LEU A 143 14.25 -13.55 4.11
CA LEU A 143 13.59 -14.76 4.64
C LEU A 143 12.50 -15.31 3.70
N PHE A 144 11.44 -14.53 3.45
CA PHE A 144 10.36 -14.98 2.57
C PHE A 144 10.82 -15.16 1.12
N GLN A 145 11.74 -14.33 0.66
CA GLN A 145 12.30 -14.47 -0.67
C GLN A 145 13.07 -15.80 -0.81
N THR A 146 14.01 -16.08 0.10
CA THR A 146 14.80 -17.31 0.13
C THR A 146 13.89 -18.53 0.29
N LEU A 147 12.91 -18.46 1.20
CA LEU A 147 11.99 -19.57 1.42
C LEU A 147 11.05 -19.79 0.23
N CYS A 148 10.67 -18.76 -0.53
CA CYS A 148 9.91 -18.93 -1.77
C CYS A 148 10.76 -19.56 -2.88
N GLU A 149 12.05 -19.22 -2.96
CA GLU A 149 12.97 -19.72 -3.99
C GLU A 149 13.32 -21.19 -3.76
N HIS A 150 13.49 -21.58 -2.51
CA HIS A 150 13.86 -22.95 -2.11
C HIS A 150 12.69 -23.74 -1.51
N PHE A 151 11.44 -23.30 -1.71
CA PHE A 151 10.29 -23.88 -1.03
C PHE A 151 10.17 -25.39 -1.27
N ASP A 152 10.21 -25.80 -2.54
CA ASP A 152 10.03 -27.19 -2.96
C ASP A 152 11.22 -28.08 -2.54
N GLU A 153 12.40 -27.49 -2.34
CA GLU A 153 13.60 -28.19 -1.84
C GLU A 153 13.55 -28.37 -0.32
N ILE A 154 13.03 -27.39 0.42
CA ILE A 154 12.99 -27.35 1.89
C ILE A 154 11.79 -28.11 2.44
N PHE A 155 10.63 -27.94 1.81
CA PHE A 155 9.36 -28.50 2.26
C PHE A 155 8.91 -29.53 1.23
N GLN A 156 8.87 -30.81 1.63
CA GLN A 156 8.27 -31.87 0.80
C GLN A 156 6.85 -31.43 0.46
N VAL A 157 6.57 -31.26 -0.84
CA VAL A 157 5.34 -30.66 -1.35
C VAL A 157 4.12 -31.34 -0.73
N SER A 158 3.42 -30.62 0.16
CA SER A 158 2.08 -31.02 0.59
C SER A 158 1.10 -30.29 -0.31
N GLU A 159 0.19 -31.02 -0.96
CA GLU A 159 -0.89 -30.46 -1.79
C GLU A 159 -1.99 -29.78 -0.96
N ASN A 160 -1.64 -29.09 0.13
CA ASN A 160 -2.57 -28.32 0.92
C ASN A 160 -2.61 -26.87 0.42
N TYR A 161 -3.65 -26.58 -0.36
CA TYR A 161 -3.92 -25.25 -0.92
C TYR A 161 -5.03 -24.52 -0.19
N ASP A 162 -5.48 -25.04 0.96
CA ASP A 162 -6.55 -24.43 1.71
C ASP A 162 -6.12 -23.05 2.18
N ALA A 163 -7.05 -22.10 2.07
CA ALA A 163 -6.82 -20.74 2.51
C ALA A 163 -6.54 -20.72 4.03
N VAL A 164 -5.56 -19.91 4.44
CA VAL A 164 -5.24 -19.72 5.84
C VAL A 164 -5.99 -18.51 6.37
N LEU A 165 -6.95 -18.77 7.25
CA LEU A 165 -7.68 -17.72 7.95
C LEU A 165 -6.94 -17.36 9.23
N LEU A 166 -6.46 -16.13 9.30
CA LEU A 166 -5.69 -15.68 10.45
C LEU A 166 -6.60 -15.32 11.63
N CYS A 167 -6.14 -15.67 12.83
CA CYS A 167 -6.72 -15.26 14.11
C CYS A 167 -5.68 -14.53 14.97
N GLU A 168 -6.14 -13.83 16.00
CA GLU A 168 -5.27 -13.03 16.89
C GLU A 168 -4.28 -13.92 17.65
N GLY A 169 -3.00 -13.55 17.65
CA GLY A 169 -1.97 -14.26 18.41
C GLY A 169 -1.52 -15.59 17.78
N LEU A 170 -1.94 -15.88 16.54
CA LEU A 170 -1.56 -17.10 15.85
C LEU A 170 -0.05 -17.11 15.54
N SER A 171 0.60 -18.23 15.87
CA SER A 171 1.98 -18.52 15.48
C SER A 171 1.97 -19.55 14.35
N LEU A 172 2.56 -19.18 13.22
CA LEU A 172 2.60 -19.97 11.99
C LEU A 172 4.05 -20.32 11.63
N SER A 173 4.23 -21.46 10.97
CA SER A 173 5.46 -21.72 10.22
C SER A 173 5.39 -21.04 8.85
N ALA A 174 6.55 -20.78 8.24
CA ALA A 174 6.62 -20.27 6.88
C ALA A 174 6.00 -21.24 5.86
N ALA A 175 6.12 -22.55 6.09
CA ALA A 175 5.45 -23.59 5.31
C ALA A 175 3.92 -23.44 5.27
N SER A 176 3.34 -22.90 6.34
CA SER A 176 1.91 -22.67 6.44
C SER A 176 1.46 -21.41 5.69
N VAL A 177 2.37 -20.54 5.27
CA VAL A 177 2.07 -19.23 4.66
C VAL A 177 2.45 -19.19 3.18
N ILE A 178 3.59 -19.76 2.81
CA ILE A 178 4.10 -19.71 1.44
C ILE A 178 3.25 -20.62 0.54
N ASN A 179 3.00 -20.16 -0.68
CA ASN A 179 2.15 -20.80 -1.69
C ASN A 179 0.69 -21.02 -1.25
N ARG A 180 0.25 -20.42 -0.14
CA ARG A 180 -1.11 -20.49 0.37
C ARG A 180 -1.75 -19.11 0.41
N TYR A 181 -3.05 -19.06 0.16
CA TYR A 181 -3.80 -17.81 0.21
C TYR A 181 -4.17 -17.47 1.65
N VAL A 182 -3.57 -16.43 2.19
CA VAL A 182 -3.71 -16.04 3.59
C VAL A 182 -4.65 -14.84 3.72
N LYS A 183 -5.56 -14.84 4.69
CA LYS A 183 -6.60 -13.81 4.83
C LYS A 183 -6.74 -13.36 6.27
N ASN A 184 -6.74 -12.04 6.49
CA ASN A 184 -7.31 -11.43 7.68
C ASN A 184 -8.74 -10.97 7.35
N LEU A 185 -9.73 -11.75 7.79
CA LEU A 185 -11.15 -11.44 7.59
C LEU A 185 -11.69 -10.41 8.59
N LYS A 186 -10.93 -10.09 9.65
CA LYS A 186 -11.34 -9.08 10.63
C LYS A 186 -11.29 -7.69 10.00
N ASN A 187 -12.10 -6.79 10.54
CA ASN A 187 -12.08 -5.37 10.17
C ASN A 187 -10.91 -4.58 10.76
N HIS A 188 -10.14 -5.20 11.66
CA HIS A 188 -9.00 -4.62 12.35
C HIS A 188 -7.70 -5.37 12.09
N CYS A 189 -6.58 -4.74 12.45
CA CYS A 189 -5.27 -5.35 12.33
C CYS A 189 -5.10 -6.46 13.37
N ILE A 190 -4.49 -7.57 12.96
CA ILE A 190 -4.14 -8.68 13.84
C ILE A 190 -2.61 -8.80 13.95
N LEU A 191 -2.14 -9.23 15.12
CA LEU A 191 -0.76 -9.64 15.29
C LEU A 191 -0.63 -11.12 14.97
N CYS A 192 0.25 -11.43 14.02
CA CYS A 192 0.58 -12.80 13.63
C CYS A 192 2.08 -13.00 13.73
N LYS A 193 2.49 -14.11 14.35
CA LYS A 193 3.88 -14.54 14.39
C LYS A 193 4.09 -15.55 13.25
N VAL A 194 5.09 -15.34 12.41
CA VAL A 194 5.54 -16.32 11.40
C VAL A 194 7.00 -16.61 11.66
N GLU A 195 7.33 -17.88 11.93
CA GLU A 195 8.61 -18.26 12.52
C GLU A 195 8.91 -17.38 13.75
N ASP A 196 10.07 -16.74 13.86
CA ASP A 196 10.44 -15.85 14.95
C ASP A 196 10.19 -14.36 14.69
N HIS A 197 9.19 -14.04 13.85
CA HIS A 197 8.92 -12.68 13.44
C HIS A 197 7.46 -12.29 13.64
N ASP A 198 7.24 -11.14 14.28
CA ASP A 198 5.93 -10.54 14.46
C ASP A 198 5.53 -9.66 13.27
N PHE A 199 4.32 -9.85 12.77
CA PHE A 199 3.71 -9.09 11.68
C PHE A 199 2.38 -8.46 12.12
N ILE A 200 2.15 -7.24 11.65
CA ILE A 200 0.89 -6.51 11.77
C ILE A 200 0.13 -6.66 10.46
N ILE A 201 -0.87 -7.53 10.44
CA ILE A 201 -1.64 -7.85 9.23
C ILE A 201 -2.90 -6.96 9.20
N PRO A 202 -3.04 -6.03 8.24
CA PRO A 202 -4.16 -5.09 8.20
C PRO A 202 -5.53 -5.78 8.11
N GLY A 203 -6.57 -5.13 8.64
CA GLY A 203 -7.93 -5.64 8.54
C GLY A 203 -8.39 -5.76 7.08
N ARG A 204 -9.17 -6.81 6.79
CA ARG A 204 -9.71 -7.12 5.46
C ARG A 204 -8.62 -7.26 4.38
N SER A 205 -7.39 -7.55 4.77
CA SER A 205 -6.31 -7.80 3.80
C SER A 205 -6.18 -9.29 3.52
N SER A 206 -5.64 -9.59 2.35
CA SER A 206 -5.34 -10.95 1.94
C SER A 206 -4.05 -10.95 1.13
N PHE A 207 -3.34 -12.07 1.15
CA PHE A 207 -2.10 -12.16 0.40
C PHE A 207 -1.72 -13.59 0.02
N LEU A 208 -0.90 -13.66 -1.03
CA LEU A 208 -0.24 -14.88 -1.46
C LEU A 208 1.26 -14.60 -1.57
N THR A 209 2.04 -15.28 -0.75
CA THR A 209 3.51 -15.21 -0.81
C THR A 209 4.03 -16.40 -1.60
N SER A 210 4.61 -16.18 -2.78
CA SER A 210 5.09 -17.26 -3.66
C SER A 210 6.17 -16.77 -4.63
N SER A 211 6.90 -17.71 -5.24
CA SER A 211 7.79 -17.40 -6.37
C SER A 211 6.98 -17.01 -7.61
N PHE A 212 7.61 -16.33 -8.57
CA PHE A 212 6.96 -15.97 -9.83
C PHE A 212 6.47 -17.19 -10.60
N GLN A 213 7.27 -18.26 -10.66
CA GLN A 213 6.86 -19.50 -11.33
C GLN A 213 5.65 -20.14 -10.66
N GLN A 214 5.61 -20.23 -9.33
CA GLN A 214 4.46 -20.79 -8.61
C GLN A 214 3.20 -19.95 -8.80
N PHE A 215 3.35 -18.63 -8.89
CA PHE A 215 2.26 -17.72 -9.23
C PHE A 215 1.68 -18.00 -10.62
N LEU A 216 2.53 -18.12 -11.64
CA LEU A 216 2.11 -18.43 -13.01
C LEU A 216 1.46 -19.81 -13.12
N THR A 217 2.02 -20.83 -12.46
CA THR A 217 1.49 -22.20 -12.53
C THR A 217 0.11 -22.33 -11.88
N ARG A 218 -0.08 -21.73 -10.69
CA ARG A 218 -1.32 -21.94 -9.91
C ARG A 218 -1.70 -20.78 -8.99
N GLY A 219 -0.73 -20.01 -8.49
CA GLY A 219 -0.98 -18.98 -7.49
C GLY A 219 -1.97 -17.90 -7.93
N HIS A 220 -1.97 -17.51 -9.20
CA HIS A 220 -2.94 -16.54 -9.74
C HIS A 220 -4.39 -17.03 -9.57
N GLN A 221 -4.65 -18.33 -9.70
CA GLN A 221 -5.99 -18.91 -9.55
C GLN A 221 -6.48 -18.80 -8.10
N LEU A 222 -5.58 -18.95 -7.12
CA LEU A 222 -5.91 -18.86 -5.69
C LEU A 222 -6.36 -17.46 -5.28
N ILE A 223 -5.84 -16.42 -5.94
CA ILE A 223 -6.17 -15.02 -5.66
C ILE A 223 -7.19 -14.44 -6.63
N THR A 224 -7.65 -15.20 -7.63
CA THR A 224 -8.67 -14.74 -8.55
C THR A 224 -9.99 -14.60 -7.82
N VAL A 225 -10.73 -13.53 -8.11
CA VAL A 225 -12.01 -13.23 -7.47
C VAL A 225 -13.11 -13.14 -8.52
N GLU A 226 -14.33 -13.50 -8.13
CA GLU A 226 -15.49 -13.37 -9.01
C GLU A 226 -15.63 -11.93 -9.53
N GLY A 227 -15.76 -11.79 -10.85
CA GLY A 227 -15.86 -10.50 -11.53
C GLY A 227 -14.55 -9.72 -11.65
N GLY A 228 -13.41 -10.25 -11.19
CA GLY A 228 -12.10 -9.63 -11.30
C GLY A 228 -11.86 -8.42 -10.40
N TYR A 229 -10.63 -7.91 -10.43
CA TYR A 229 -10.19 -6.71 -9.71
C TYR A 229 -10.50 -5.43 -10.50
N ASP A 230 -11.05 -4.43 -9.81
CA ASP A 230 -11.33 -3.10 -10.38
C ASP A 230 -10.06 -2.25 -10.52
N LEU A 231 -9.06 -2.50 -9.67
CA LEU A 231 -7.74 -1.87 -9.70
C LEU A 231 -6.64 -2.92 -9.49
N ILE A 232 -5.65 -2.94 -10.38
CA ILE A 232 -4.41 -3.71 -10.21
C ILE A 232 -3.22 -2.74 -10.25
N VAL A 233 -2.43 -2.71 -9.18
CA VAL A 233 -1.16 -1.96 -9.10
C VAL A 233 0.00 -2.93 -9.20
N ILE A 234 0.99 -2.63 -10.03
CA ILE A 234 2.12 -3.50 -10.33
C ILE A 234 3.42 -2.69 -10.16
N ASP A 235 4.34 -3.18 -9.33
CA ASP A 235 5.70 -2.60 -9.16
C ASP A 235 6.77 -3.66 -9.48
N PRO A 236 6.99 -4.01 -10.77
CA PRO A 236 7.88 -5.11 -11.12
C PRO A 236 9.32 -4.89 -10.65
N PRO A 237 10.06 -5.98 -10.33
CA PRO A 237 11.49 -5.92 -10.04
C PRO A 237 12.29 -5.76 -11.34
N TRP A 238 12.13 -4.61 -12.00
CA TRP A 238 12.74 -4.28 -13.28
C TRP A 238 14.25 -4.56 -13.29
N THR A 239 14.74 -5.09 -14.42
CA THR A 239 16.17 -5.38 -14.53
C THR A 239 16.99 -4.09 -14.40
N ASN A 240 17.97 -4.08 -13.50
CA ASN A 240 18.83 -2.93 -13.30
C ASN A 240 20.30 -3.34 -13.38
N LYS A 241 21.03 -2.77 -14.35
CA LYS A 241 22.46 -3.03 -14.58
C LYS A 241 23.34 -2.78 -13.34
N SER A 242 22.93 -1.91 -12.42
CA SER A 242 23.63 -1.67 -11.15
C SER A 242 23.37 -2.74 -10.09
N VAL A 243 22.17 -3.32 -10.08
CA VAL A 243 21.76 -4.40 -9.15
C VAL A 243 22.30 -5.76 -9.60
N LYS A 244 22.38 -6.00 -10.92
CA LYS A 244 23.06 -7.19 -11.51
C LYS A 244 24.47 -7.43 -10.96
N ARG A 245 25.20 -6.37 -10.57
CA ARG A 245 26.55 -6.48 -10.01
C ARG A 245 26.61 -6.82 -8.52
N LYS A 246 25.49 -6.72 -7.79
CA LYS A 246 25.41 -6.98 -6.34
C LYS A 246 24.75 -8.32 -5.99
N LYS A 247 24.23 -9.07 -6.98
CA LYS A 247 23.50 -10.36 -6.80
C LYS A 247 22.35 -10.34 -5.79
N SER A 248 21.83 -9.16 -5.43
CA SER A 248 20.98 -9.03 -4.24
C SER A 248 19.47 -9.22 -4.49
N TYR A 249 19.01 -9.60 -5.69
CA TYR A 249 17.59 -9.88 -5.99
C TYR A 249 17.44 -10.75 -7.25
N ASN A 250 16.42 -11.61 -7.29
CA ASN A 250 15.92 -12.22 -8.52
C ASN A 250 15.16 -11.15 -9.33
N MET A 251 15.76 -10.72 -10.45
CA MET A 251 15.12 -9.81 -11.40
C MET A 251 14.31 -10.62 -12.40
N ILE A 252 13.16 -10.09 -12.79
CA ILE A 252 12.28 -10.69 -13.82
C ILE A 252 12.62 -10.04 -15.16
N ASP A 253 12.67 -10.84 -16.23
CA ASP A 253 12.83 -10.31 -17.58
C ASP A 253 11.55 -9.54 -17.97
N GLU A 254 11.68 -8.50 -18.78
CA GLU A 254 10.53 -7.71 -19.23
C GLU A 254 9.52 -8.60 -19.97
N GLU A 255 10.00 -9.57 -20.76
CA GLU A 255 9.16 -10.55 -21.44
C GLU A 255 8.42 -11.51 -20.50
N ASP A 256 9.01 -11.87 -19.36
CA ASP A 256 8.39 -12.76 -18.39
C ASP A 256 7.12 -12.13 -17.78
N LEU A 257 7.07 -10.80 -17.69
CA LEU A 257 5.87 -10.11 -17.20
C LEU A 257 4.66 -10.35 -18.09
N LYS A 258 4.83 -10.52 -19.41
CA LYS A 258 3.73 -10.80 -20.34
C LYS A 258 2.97 -12.08 -19.94
N GLN A 259 3.64 -13.03 -19.29
CA GLN A 259 3.06 -14.29 -18.84
C GLN A 259 2.03 -14.15 -17.72
N ILE A 260 1.98 -13.02 -17.01
CA ILE A 260 0.94 -12.78 -15.98
C ILE A 260 -0.45 -12.88 -16.65
N PRO A 261 -1.35 -13.75 -16.18
CA PRO A 261 -2.67 -13.93 -16.75
C PRO A 261 -3.61 -12.79 -16.34
N LEU A 262 -3.33 -11.58 -16.83
CA LEU A 262 -4.03 -10.37 -16.41
C LEU A 262 -5.53 -10.42 -16.75
N GLN A 263 -5.90 -11.14 -17.82
CA GLN A 263 -7.30 -11.31 -18.23
C GLN A 263 -8.13 -12.08 -17.20
N ASP A 264 -7.52 -12.99 -16.45
CA ASP A 264 -8.21 -13.76 -15.42
C ASP A 264 -8.36 -12.95 -14.12
N LEU A 265 -7.40 -12.05 -13.88
CA LEU A 265 -7.34 -11.23 -12.67
C LEU A 265 -8.19 -9.97 -12.80
N ALA A 266 -8.14 -9.29 -13.94
CA ALA A 266 -8.67 -7.94 -14.07
C ALA A 266 -10.11 -7.91 -14.57
N LYS A 267 -10.90 -7.01 -14.01
CA LYS A 267 -12.25 -6.74 -14.50
C LYS A 267 -12.20 -5.92 -15.79
N VAL A 268 -13.19 -6.13 -16.66
CA VAL A 268 -13.44 -5.24 -17.82
C VAL A 268 -13.62 -3.80 -17.34
N ASN A 269 -12.96 -2.84 -18.00
CA ASN A 269 -12.85 -1.44 -17.60
C ASN A 269 -12.09 -1.18 -16.29
N GLY A 270 -11.49 -2.20 -15.67
CA GLY A 270 -10.59 -2.05 -14.52
C GLY A 270 -9.34 -1.25 -14.87
N LEU A 271 -8.75 -0.61 -13.86
CA LEU A 271 -7.52 0.16 -13.99
C LEU A 271 -6.30 -0.71 -13.72
N ILE A 272 -5.30 -0.59 -14.59
CA ILE A 272 -4.00 -1.24 -14.44
C ILE A 272 -2.95 -0.14 -14.29
N CYS A 273 -2.23 -0.15 -13.19
CA CYS A 273 -1.24 0.87 -12.86
C CYS A 273 0.14 0.22 -12.72
N VAL A 274 1.07 0.53 -13.63
CA VAL A 274 2.42 -0.05 -13.62
C VAL A 274 3.44 1.03 -13.25
N TRP A 275 4.17 0.83 -12.15
CA TRP A 275 5.30 1.67 -11.79
C TRP A 275 6.48 1.40 -12.72
N VAL A 276 7.06 2.46 -13.26
CA VAL A 276 8.17 2.40 -14.21
C VAL A 276 9.26 3.37 -13.78
N THR A 277 10.52 2.92 -13.88
CA THR A 277 11.67 3.81 -13.70
C THR A 277 11.73 4.84 -14.84
N ASN A 278 12.58 5.87 -14.76
CA ASN A 278 12.73 6.83 -15.87
C ASN A 278 13.54 6.28 -17.07
N ASN A 279 13.43 4.98 -17.33
CA ASN A 279 14.00 4.33 -18.49
C ASN A 279 12.99 4.42 -19.64
N GLU A 280 13.34 5.16 -20.68
CA GLU A 280 12.45 5.40 -21.83
C GLU A 280 12.12 4.13 -22.61
N SER A 281 13.07 3.21 -22.77
CA SER A 281 12.79 1.91 -23.39
C SER A 281 11.73 1.12 -22.61
N LEU A 282 11.79 1.20 -21.28
CA LEU A 282 10.83 0.51 -20.41
C LEU A 282 9.44 1.16 -20.45
N LEU A 283 9.39 2.49 -20.54
CA LEU A 283 8.14 3.22 -20.75
C LEU A 283 7.50 2.83 -22.08
N GLN A 284 8.30 2.69 -23.15
CA GLN A 284 7.81 2.27 -24.45
C GLN A 284 7.33 0.82 -24.41
N PHE A 285 8.11 -0.09 -23.82
CA PHE A 285 7.73 -1.49 -23.63
C PHE A 285 6.36 -1.61 -22.95
N VAL A 286 6.13 -0.89 -21.85
CA VAL A 286 4.84 -0.95 -21.14
C VAL A 286 3.69 -0.47 -22.03
N LYS A 287 3.88 0.62 -22.77
CA LYS A 287 2.83 1.25 -23.59
C LYS A 287 2.53 0.51 -24.89
N ASP A 288 3.57 0.03 -25.57
CA ASP A 288 3.49 -0.48 -26.94
C ASP A 288 3.46 -2.01 -27.01
N GLU A 289 3.93 -2.69 -25.97
CA GLU A 289 4.01 -4.15 -25.97
C GLU A 289 3.19 -4.76 -24.84
N LEU A 290 3.47 -4.43 -23.58
CA LEU A 290 2.86 -5.07 -22.43
C LEU A 290 1.35 -4.79 -22.36
N PHE A 291 0.95 -3.52 -22.45
CA PHE A 291 -0.46 -3.13 -22.42
C PHE A 291 -1.26 -3.71 -23.59
N PRO A 292 -0.81 -3.60 -24.86
CA PRO A 292 -1.47 -4.27 -25.98
C PRO A 292 -1.56 -5.79 -25.82
N HIS A 293 -0.50 -6.45 -25.33
CA HIS A 293 -0.52 -7.89 -25.05
C HIS A 293 -1.62 -8.26 -24.04
N TRP A 294 -1.77 -7.44 -23.00
CA TRP A 294 -2.83 -7.60 -22.00
C TRP A 294 -4.19 -7.01 -22.41
N SER A 295 -4.41 -6.60 -23.67
CA SER A 295 -5.67 -5.93 -24.07
C SER A 295 -6.04 -4.73 -23.18
N VAL A 296 -5.02 -3.99 -22.75
CA VAL A 296 -5.14 -2.79 -21.92
C VAL A 296 -4.90 -1.57 -22.81
N ALA A 297 -5.84 -0.63 -22.80
CA ALA A 297 -5.65 0.67 -23.44
C ALA A 297 -4.86 1.59 -22.52
N TRP A 298 -3.75 2.15 -22.98
CA TRP A 298 -3.08 3.21 -22.25
C TRP A 298 -3.97 4.46 -22.14
N VAL A 299 -4.14 5.02 -20.94
CA VAL A 299 -5.01 6.18 -20.68
C VAL A 299 -4.32 7.34 -19.98
N ALA A 300 -3.26 7.10 -19.18
CA ALA A 300 -2.56 8.17 -18.48
C ALA A 300 -1.10 7.84 -18.14
N ASN A 301 -0.33 8.89 -17.86
CA ASN A 301 1.05 8.85 -17.42
C ASN A 301 1.21 9.83 -16.25
N TRP A 302 1.23 9.31 -15.01
CA TRP A 302 1.41 10.15 -13.83
C TRP A 302 2.85 10.10 -13.35
N ILE A 303 3.25 11.13 -12.60
CA ILE A 303 4.61 11.31 -12.10
C ILE A 303 4.56 11.32 -10.58
N TRP A 304 5.43 10.57 -9.93
CA TRP A 304 5.69 10.70 -8.51
C TRP A 304 7.00 11.44 -8.27
N ILE A 305 6.93 12.69 -7.82
CA ILE A 305 8.09 13.50 -7.43
C ILE A 305 8.39 13.37 -5.93
N LYS A 306 9.66 13.10 -5.62
CA LYS A 306 10.15 12.93 -4.25
C LYS A 306 10.74 14.24 -3.74
N VAL A 307 10.21 14.71 -2.62
CA VAL A 307 10.64 15.96 -1.98
C VAL A 307 11.16 15.73 -0.56
N THR A 308 11.88 16.69 0.00
CA THR A 308 12.27 16.70 1.41
C THR A 308 11.09 17.13 2.30
N ARG A 309 11.28 17.06 3.62
CA ARG A 309 10.40 17.66 4.65
C ARG A 309 10.23 19.18 4.51
N TYR A 310 11.01 19.84 3.66
CA TYR A 310 10.92 21.27 3.35
C TYR A 310 10.32 21.53 1.95
N GLY A 311 9.99 20.48 1.19
CA GLY A 311 9.36 20.57 -0.14
C GLY A 311 10.33 20.66 -1.32
N GLU A 312 11.63 20.79 -1.11
CA GLU A 312 12.60 20.80 -2.21
C GLU A 312 12.77 19.39 -2.81
N PRO A 313 12.93 19.21 -4.13
CA PRO A 313 13.23 17.92 -4.72
C PRO A 313 14.48 17.27 -4.10
N ILE A 314 14.46 15.94 -3.90
CA ILE A 314 15.57 15.24 -3.25
C ILE A 314 16.86 15.21 -4.08
N CYS A 315 16.81 15.56 -5.36
CA CYS A 315 17.96 15.85 -6.20
C CYS A 315 17.51 16.73 -7.37
N GLN A 316 18.46 17.27 -8.14
CA GLN A 316 18.14 18.12 -9.28
C GLN A 316 17.35 17.36 -10.34
N ILE A 317 16.24 17.95 -10.78
CA ILE A 317 15.26 17.36 -11.70
C ILE A 317 15.86 17.10 -13.10
N ASN A 318 16.74 18.00 -13.55
CA ASN A 318 17.31 18.05 -14.90
C ASN A 318 18.67 17.35 -15.03
N THR A 319 18.93 16.30 -14.25
CA THR A 319 20.20 15.54 -14.34
C THR A 319 20.04 14.25 -15.15
N HIS A 320 21.06 13.85 -15.92
CA HIS A 320 21.09 12.54 -16.62
C HIS A 320 21.13 11.33 -15.69
N HIS A 321 21.51 11.55 -14.44
CA HIS A 321 21.69 10.48 -13.49
C HIS A 321 20.39 10.25 -12.73
N LYS A 322 20.47 10.23 -11.41
CA LYS A 322 19.33 9.95 -10.55
C LYS A 322 18.34 11.11 -10.64
N LYS A 323 17.18 10.84 -11.22
CA LYS A 323 16.03 11.75 -11.23
C LYS A 323 15.26 11.65 -9.90
N PRO A 324 14.71 12.75 -9.36
CA PRO A 324 13.97 12.75 -8.10
C PRO A 324 12.54 12.23 -8.24
N TYR A 325 12.13 11.81 -9.44
CA TYR A 325 10.79 11.31 -9.70
C TYR A 325 10.80 9.90 -10.28
N GLU A 326 9.65 9.24 -10.26
CA GLU A 326 9.36 7.99 -10.97
C GLU A 326 8.02 8.16 -11.69
N GLN A 327 7.68 7.26 -12.61
CA GLN A 327 6.45 7.34 -13.39
C GLN A 327 5.54 6.16 -13.12
N ILE A 328 4.25 6.38 -13.26
CA ILE A 328 3.23 5.32 -13.25
C ILE A 328 2.40 5.41 -14.51
N ILE A 329 2.37 4.31 -15.25
CA ILE A 329 1.63 4.18 -16.49
C ILE A 329 0.30 3.55 -16.17
N ILE A 330 -0.78 4.22 -16.55
CA ILE A 330 -2.14 3.78 -16.22
C ILE A 330 -2.83 3.39 -17.50
N GLY A 331 -3.39 2.19 -17.49
CA GLY A 331 -4.18 1.62 -18.55
C GLY A 331 -5.56 1.20 -18.07
N ARG A 332 -6.46 0.98 -19.02
CA ARG A 332 -7.82 0.49 -18.78
C ARG A 332 -8.05 -0.79 -19.57
N VAL A 333 -8.48 -1.84 -18.88
CA VAL A 333 -8.78 -3.13 -19.50
C VAL A 333 -9.90 -2.97 -20.50
N GLN A 334 -9.68 -3.36 -21.75
CA GLN A 334 -10.71 -3.32 -22.76
C GLN A 334 -11.61 -4.53 -22.62
N SER A 335 -12.91 -4.36 -22.90
CA SER A 335 -13.78 -5.50 -23.15
C SER A 335 -13.20 -6.26 -24.34
N SER A 336 -12.96 -7.56 -24.20
CA SER A 336 -12.67 -8.40 -25.36
C SER A 336 -13.79 -8.18 -26.36
N LYS A 337 -13.45 -7.71 -27.57
CA LYS A 337 -14.38 -7.74 -28.68
C LYS A 337 -14.61 -9.21 -28.99
N GLN A 338 -15.56 -9.86 -28.31
CA GLN A 338 -16.13 -11.08 -28.86
C GLN A 338 -16.57 -10.74 -30.29
N ASN A 339 -16.20 -11.59 -31.25
CA ASN A 339 -16.46 -11.44 -32.67
C ASN A 339 -17.91 -10.98 -32.94
N LEU A 340 -18.10 -9.67 -33.10
CA LEU A 340 -19.30 -9.05 -33.67
C LEU A 340 -19.15 -8.91 -35.20
N SER A 341 -18.33 -9.75 -35.82
CA SER A 341 -18.16 -9.87 -37.26
C SER A 341 -18.66 -11.23 -37.75
N SER A 342 -19.98 -11.39 -37.80
CA SER A 342 -20.72 -12.20 -38.82
C SER A 342 -22.20 -12.34 -38.43
N ILE A 343 -22.91 -11.22 -38.34
CA ILE A 343 -24.31 -11.22 -38.80
C ILE A 343 -24.41 -10.10 -39.83
N SER A 344 -23.75 -10.31 -40.97
CA SER A 344 -24.22 -9.70 -42.21
C SER A 344 -25.54 -10.38 -42.56
N CYS A 345 -26.56 -9.57 -42.80
CA CYS A 345 -27.86 -10.02 -43.25
C CYS A 345 -27.75 -10.66 -44.65
N ASP A 346 -27.65 -11.98 -44.72
CA ASP A 346 -27.89 -12.68 -45.98
C ASP A 346 -29.39 -12.88 -46.19
N LYS A 347 -29.96 -11.94 -46.96
CA LYS A 347 -31.21 -12.16 -47.68
C LYS A 347 -30.90 -13.10 -48.83
N ASN A 348 -31.23 -14.39 -48.67
CA ASN A 348 -31.75 -15.30 -49.70
C ASN A 348 -31.35 -16.75 -49.39
N GLN A 349 -32.29 -17.55 -48.90
CA GLN A 349 -32.65 -18.83 -49.54
C GLN A 349 -33.95 -19.39 -48.96
N ARG A 350 -34.81 -19.81 -49.87
CA ARG A 350 -36.14 -20.38 -49.65
C ARG A 350 -36.03 -21.86 -49.30
N THR A 351 -36.91 -22.27 -48.38
CA THR A 351 -37.65 -23.56 -48.32
C THR A 351 -36.86 -24.86 -48.41
N SER A 352 -36.87 -25.65 -47.34
CA SER A 352 -37.78 -26.80 -47.16
C SER A 352 -37.39 -27.61 -45.93
N ASN A 353 -38.40 -28.27 -45.37
CA ASN A 353 -38.35 -29.34 -44.37
C ASN A 353 -38.33 -28.93 -42.90
N ARG A 354 -39.58 -28.96 -42.40
CA ARG A 354 -39.98 -29.19 -41.02
C ARG A 354 -39.53 -30.57 -40.51
N GLU A 355 -39.51 -30.60 -39.18
CA GLU A 355 -39.81 -31.71 -38.26
C GLU A 355 -38.63 -32.40 -37.55
N ASP A 356 -38.86 -32.56 -36.24
CA ASP A 356 -38.16 -33.36 -35.23
C ASP A 356 -36.86 -32.76 -34.65
N PHE A 357 -36.67 -32.45 -33.35
CA PHE A 357 -37.21 -32.96 -32.09
C PHE A 357 -37.18 -31.84 -31.01
N PHE A 358 -38.30 -31.60 -30.31
CA PHE A 358 -38.35 -30.87 -29.03
C PHE A 358 -39.14 -31.71 -28.02
N ARG A 359 -38.44 -32.34 -27.07
CA ARG A 359 -38.91 -32.96 -25.80
C ARG A 359 -37.60 -33.23 -25.03
N GLN A 360 -37.31 -32.83 -23.79
CA GLN A 360 -37.97 -32.35 -22.57
C GLN A 360 -36.92 -31.42 -21.88
N SER A 361 -37.22 -30.38 -21.11
CA SER A 361 -37.97 -30.41 -19.86
C SER A 361 -38.59 -29.04 -19.54
N GLN A 362 -39.81 -29.08 -19.03
CA GLN A 362 -40.42 -28.05 -18.21
C GLN A 362 -40.55 -28.64 -16.81
N ASN A 363 -40.04 -27.97 -15.77
CA ASN A 363 -40.92 -27.28 -14.81
C ASN A 363 -40.09 -26.37 -13.88
N PRO A 364 -40.62 -25.19 -13.50
CA PRO A 364 -40.01 -24.26 -12.55
C PRO A 364 -40.50 -24.55 -11.12
N GLN A 365 -39.79 -24.08 -10.09
CA GLN A 365 -40.34 -23.58 -8.81
C GLN A 365 -39.19 -23.06 -7.92
N ILE A 366 -39.18 -21.75 -7.67
CA ILE A 366 -39.55 -21.08 -6.39
C ILE A 366 -38.40 -21.05 -5.38
N CYS A 367 -38.00 -19.81 -5.08
CA CYS A 367 -37.15 -19.41 -3.97
C CYS A 367 -37.72 -19.87 -2.62
N VAL A 368 -36.88 -20.49 -1.80
CA VAL A 368 -37.00 -20.50 -0.34
C VAL A 368 -35.59 -20.38 0.22
N GLU A 369 -35.40 -19.39 1.09
CA GLU A 369 -34.22 -19.21 1.94
C GLU A 369 -33.96 -20.46 2.77
N LEU A 370 -32.73 -20.99 2.74
CA LEU A 370 -32.19 -21.84 3.78
C LEU A 370 -30.70 -21.54 3.95
N GLU A 371 -30.37 -20.91 5.08
CA GLU A 371 -29.06 -21.04 5.72
C GLU A 371 -28.77 -22.53 5.90
N GLN A 372 -27.65 -23.03 5.37
CA GLN A 372 -27.06 -24.28 5.83
C GLN A 372 -25.58 -24.40 5.43
N GLU A 373 -24.75 -24.39 6.48
CA GLU A 373 -23.63 -25.30 6.72
C GLU A 373 -22.53 -25.37 5.64
N LEU A 374 -21.50 -24.54 5.82
CA LEU A 374 -20.17 -24.77 5.22
C LEU A 374 -19.50 -25.98 5.89
N PRO A 375 -18.84 -26.88 5.15
CA PRO A 375 -18.23 -28.08 5.73
C PRO A 375 -17.04 -27.71 6.63
N LEU A 376 -16.83 -28.54 7.66
CA LEU A 376 -15.81 -28.47 8.70
C LEU A 376 -14.44 -27.98 8.19
N ASN A 377 -14.14 -26.71 8.50
CA ASN A 377 -12.77 -26.19 8.50
C ASN A 377 -12.09 -26.63 9.80
N ILE A 378 -10.94 -27.28 9.67
CA ILE A 378 -10.10 -27.65 10.82
C ILE A 378 -9.54 -26.37 11.43
N VAL A 379 -10.08 -25.98 12.58
CA VAL A 379 -9.37 -25.12 13.53
C VAL A 379 -8.23 -25.98 14.07
N ILE A 380 -6.97 -25.58 13.83
CA ILE A 380 -5.82 -26.20 14.47
C ILE A 380 -5.87 -25.79 15.94
N ASP A 381 -6.46 -26.64 16.78
CA ASP A 381 -6.46 -26.51 18.23
C ASP A 381 -5.16 -27.11 18.76
N CYS A 382 -4.38 -26.32 19.49
CA CYS A 382 -3.11 -26.74 20.06
C CYS A 382 -3.35 -27.69 21.25
N MET A 383 -3.43 -28.99 21.00
CA MET A 383 -3.28 -29.98 22.09
C MET A 383 -1.81 -30.17 22.42
N GLY A 384 -1.41 -29.62 23.57
CA GLY A 384 -0.11 -29.85 24.19
C GLY A 384 0.04 -31.31 24.65
N ASP A 385 1.20 -31.87 24.34
CA ASP A 385 1.56 -33.24 24.67
C ASP A 385 1.81 -33.41 26.18
N ARG A 386 1.39 -34.56 26.72
CA ARG A 386 1.40 -34.90 28.15
C ARG A 386 2.71 -35.59 28.52
N GLY A 387 3.36 -35.10 29.58
CA GLY A 387 4.40 -35.81 30.32
C GLY A 387 4.19 -35.74 31.84
N VAL A 388 3.57 -36.80 32.39
CA VAL A 388 3.78 -37.50 33.69
C VAL A 388 4.31 -36.66 34.89
N ARG A 389 3.46 -36.32 35.90
CA ARG A 389 3.32 -36.92 37.28
C ARG A 389 4.61 -36.90 38.13
N ASP A 390 4.68 -36.33 39.35
CA ASP A 390 3.88 -36.61 40.56
C ASP A 390 3.98 -35.49 41.66
N GLU A 391 3.10 -35.66 42.67
CA GLU A 391 3.15 -35.22 44.09
C GLU A 391 2.18 -34.11 44.61
N GLN A 392 1.14 -34.65 45.27
CA GLN A 392 0.27 -34.22 46.39
C GLN A 392 0.56 -32.89 47.13
N GLN A 393 -0.49 -32.09 47.42
CA GLN A 393 -1.21 -32.05 48.71
C GLN A 393 -2.24 -30.90 48.81
N ASP A 394 -3.48 -31.26 49.17
CA ASP A 394 -4.44 -30.64 50.10
C ASP A 394 -4.64 -29.10 50.18
N LEU A 395 -5.91 -28.65 50.01
CA LEU A 395 -6.86 -28.24 51.07
C LEU A 395 -7.91 -27.21 50.58
N LYS A 396 -9.20 -27.57 50.74
CA LYS A 396 -10.35 -26.77 51.24
C LYS A 396 -10.77 -25.49 50.45
N GLN A 397 -12.04 -25.10 50.32
CA GLN A 397 -13.38 -25.55 50.73
C GLN A 397 -14.35 -24.47 50.20
N THR A 398 -15.63 -24.83 50.05
CA THR A 398 -16.84 -23.97 49.88
C THR A 398 -17.33 -23.59 48.46
N CYS A 399 -18.41 -24.29 48.10
CA CYS A 399 -19.55 -23.90 47.25
C CYS A 399 -20.57 -23.09 48.12
N PRO A 400 -21.66 -22.44 47.61
CA PRO A 400 -22.60 -23.06 46.66
C PRO A 400 -23.36 -22.18 45.63
N ALA A 401 -23.75 -22.87 44.55
CA ALA A 401 -25.06 -22.99 43.90
C ALA A 401 -26.00 -21.78 43.63
N VAL A 402 -26.24 -21.57 42.33
CA VAL A 402 -27.53 -21.63 41.58
C VAL A 402 -28.78 -20.96 42.18
N ALA A 403 -29.34 -20.02 41.42
CA ALA A 403 -30.80 -19.90 41.25
C ALA A 403 -31.14 -19.37 39.84
N HIS A 404 -31.93 -20.15 39.10
CA HIS A 404 -32.68 -19.74 37.91
C HIS A 404 -33.95 -18.96 38.32
N VAL A 405 -34.45 -18.14 37.38
CA VAL A 405 -35.87 -17.97 36.94
C VAL A 405 -36.16 -16.49 36.66
N GLY A 406 -36.80 -16.22 35.51
CA GLY A 406 -37.84 -15.19 35.43
C GLY A 406 -37.64 -14.09 34.38
N SER A 407 -38.40 -14.20 33.29
CA SER A 407 -38.68 -13.14 32.33
C SER A 407 -39.31 -11.91 32.99
N THR A 408 -39.06 -10.72 32.42
CA THR A 408 -40.14 -9.83 31.92
C THR A 408 -39.53 -8.75 31.02
N CYS A 409 -40.16 -8.58 29.87
CA CYS A 409 -40.08 -7.41 29.02
C CYS A 409 -40.75 -6.24 29.74
N ASP A 410 -40.10 -5.07 29.80
CA ASP A 410 -40.82 -3.80 29.78
C ASP A 410 -39.93 -2.64 29.32
N GLN A 411 -40.63 -1.71 28.69
CA GLN A 411 -40.17 -0.57 27.90
C GLN A 411 -39.39 0.47 28.72
N ILE A 412 -38.59 1.32 28.04
CA ILE A 412 -38.66 2.80 28.10
C ILE A 412 -37.55 3.44 27.23
N VAL A 413 -38.03 4.15 26.20
CA VAL A 413 -37.61 5.48 25.70
C VAL A 413 -36.21 5.64 25.08
N CYS A 414 -36.20 5.78 23.75
CA CYS A 414 -35.16 6.47 22.99
C CYS A 414 -35.38 7.98 23.07
N THR A 415 -34.38 8.73 23.56
CA THR A 415 -34.28 10.18 23.38
C THR A 415 -33.25 10.50 22.30
N ASP A 416 -33.74 11.11 21.23
CA ASP A 416 -32.96 11.70 20.15
C ASP A 416 -32.16 12.92 20.65
N GLY A 417 -30.89 12.99 20.26
CA GLY A 417 -30.01 14.13 20.50
C GLY A 417 -29.01 14.31 19.37
N ARG A 418 -29.44 14.90 18.25
CA ARG A 418 -28.54 15.47 17.22
C ARG A 418 -28.42 16.98 17.43
N PRO A 419 -27.22 17.58 17.37
CA PRO A 419 -27.09 19.04 17.31
C PRO A 419 -27.22 19.55 15.87
N GLU A 420 -28.06 20.58 15.71
CA GLU A 420 -28.34 21.33 14.49
C GLU A 420 -27.12 22.13 13.99
N CYS A 421 -26.90 22.14 12.67
CA CYS A 421 -25.95 23.04 12.01
C CYS A 421 -26.73 24.17 11.32
N LYS A 422 -26.60 25.39 11.86
CA LYS A 422 -27.19 26.64 11.35
C LYS A 422 -26.57 27.01 10.00
N ARG A 423 -27.38 27.10 8.95
CA ARG A 423 -26.99 27.61 7.63
C ARG A 423 -27.47 29.05 7.48
N LEU A 424 -26.53 29.98 7.34
CA LEU A 424 -26.76 31.39 7.05
C LEU A 424 -27.31 31.56 5.62
N GLN A 425 -28.37 32.36 5.51
CA GLN A 425 -29.00 32.78 4.26
C GLN A 425 -28.27 33.99 3.67
N SER A 426 -28.05 33.99 2.35
CA SER A 426 -28.00 35.22 1.55
C SER A 426 -28.79 34.98 0.26
N GLY A 427 -29.73 35.88 -0.01
CA GLY A 427 -30.77 35.73 -1.03
C GLY A 427 -30.42 36.34 -2.38
N LEU A 428 -31.08 35.84 -3.42
CA LEU A 428 -31.34 36.50 -4.71
C LEU A 428 -32.70 36.00 -5.27
N PRO A 429 -33.40 36.77 -6.12
CA PRO A 429 -34.86 36.77 -6.19
C PRO A 429 -35.49 35.81 -7.20
N ARG A 430 -36.81 35.61 -6.98
CA ARG A 430 -37.78 34.79 -7.72
C ARG A 430 -38.06 35.28 -9.14
N ASN A 431 -38.40 34.33 -10.01
CA ASN A 431 -39.49 34.26 -11.01
C ASN A 431 -39.24 32.97 -11.84
N SER A 432 -40.17 32.14 -12.30
CA SER A 432 -41.63 32.01 -12.23
C SER A 432 -41.97 30.60 -12.76
N GLU A 433 -43.10 30.08 -12.29
CA GLU A 433 -43.80 28.80 -12.51
C GLU A 433 -43.68 28.08 -13.87
N GLY A 434 -43.81 26.74 -13.84
CA GLY A 434 -44.05 25.93 -15.04
C GLY A 434 -43.97 24.40 -14.91
N THR A 435 -44.86 23.81 -14.09
CA THR A 435 -45.50 22.48 -14.21
C THR A 435 -44.68 21.17 -14.34
N ASP A 436 -44.99 20.27 -13.41
CA ASP A 436 -44.63 18.86 -13.30
C ASP A 436 -44.96 17.99 -14.52
N SER A 437 -44.08 17.02 -14.80
CA SER A 437 -44.52 15.62 -15.01
C SER A 437 -43.40 14.65 -14.65
N CYS A 438 -43.65 13.85 -13.63
CA CYS A 438 -42.81 12.74 -13.21
C CYS A 438 -42.95 11.58 -14.20
N THR A 439 -41.85 11.20 -14.83
CA THR A 439 -41.67 9.84 -15.35
C THR A 439 -40.45 9.23 -14.71
N GLU A 440 -40.68 8.31 -13.77
CA GLU A 440 -39.69 7.41 -13.22
C GLU A 440 -39.12 6.54 -14.34
N GLN A 441 -37.95 6.90 -14.84
CA GLN A 441 -37.11 5.97 -15.59
C GLN A 441 -36.20 5.29 -14.58
N HIS A 442 -36.39 3.98 -14.43
CA HIS A 442 -35.43 3.08 -13.80
C HIS A 442 -34.09 3.21 -14.55
N GLY A 443 -33.23 4.09 -14.03
CA GLY A 443 -31.88 4.29 -14.53
C GLY A 443 -31.04 3.07 -14.17
N ALA A 444 -30.79 2.20 -15.15
CA ALA A 444 -29.65 1.31 -15.11
C ALA A 444 -28.42 2.15 -14.72
N HIS A 445 -27.75 1.76 -13.63
CA HIS A 445 -26.50 2.37 -13.19
C HIS A 445 -25.47 2.32 -14.34
N LYS A 446 -25.40 3.39 -15.14
CA LYS A 446 -24.23 3.70 -15.96
C LYS A 446 -23.10 3.95 -14.97
N THR A 447 -22.25 2.96 -14.76
CA THR A 447 -20.90 3.20 -14.26
C THR A 447 -20.20 4.10 -15.27
N SER A 448 -20.34 5.42 -15.09
CA SER A 448 -19.60 6.41 -15.88
C SER A 448 -18.13 6.14 -15.64
N SER A 449 -17.44 5.66 -16.66
CA SER A 449 -15.99 5.64 -16.74
C SER A 449 -15.49 7.09 -16.66
N LEU A 450 -15.28 7.59 -15.45
CA LEU A 450 -14.73 8.93 -15.25
C LEU A 450 -13.34 8.97 -15.88
N ASN A 451 -13.12 9.96 -16.73
CA ASN A 451 -11.87 10.12 -17.45
C ASN A 451 -10.76 10.45 -16.45
N ILE A 452 -9.78 9.56 -16.36
CA ILE A 452 -8.57 9.79 -15.57
C ILE A 452 -7.72 10.87 -16.27
N PRO A 453 -7.15 11.85 -15.54
CA PRO A 453 -6.24 12.83 -16.12
C PRO A 453 -5.07 12.15 -16.83
N SER A 454 -4.83 12.51 -18.09
CA SER A 454 -3.74 11.93 -18.89
C SER A 454 -2.36 12.20 -18.28
N SER A 455 -2.22 13.27 -17.49
CA SER A 455 -1.01 13.63 -16.76
C SER A 455 -1.38 14.19 -15.39
N PHE A 456 -0.64 13.80 -14.36
CA PHE A 456 -0.87 14.20 -12.98
C PHE A 456 0.41 14.05 -12.16
N VAL A 457 0.63 14.92 -11.17
CA VAL A 457 1.83 14.91 -10.31
C VAL A 457 1.46 14.52 -8.89
N LEU A 458 1.95 13.37 -8.44
CA LEU A 458 1.96 12.96 -7.05
C LEU A 458 3.25 13.48 -6.41
N SER A 459 3.16 14.20 -5.29
CA SER A 459 4.32 14.64 -4.52
C SER A 459 4.29 14.03 -3.13
N SER A 460 5.42 13.56 -2.63
CA SER A 460 5.52 13.10 -1.24
C SER A 460 6.95 13.14 -0.72
N VAL A 461 7.07 13.17 0.61
CA VAL A 461 8.32 12.82 1.27
C VAL A 461 8.50 11.30 1.16
N PRO A 462 9.58 10.79 0.55
CA PRO A 462 9.73 9.36 0.36
C PRO A 462 10.06 8.67 1.68
N CYS A 463 9.54 7.46 1.87
CA CYS A 463 9.99 6.56 2.91
C CYS A 463 11.39 6.03 2.56
N SER A 464 12.30 5.98 3.53
CA SER A 464 13.66 5.49 3.34
C SER A 464 13.76 3.96 3.28
N LEU A 465 12.71 3.24 3.67
CA LEU A 465 12.60 1.81 3.39
C LEU A 465 12.60 1.57 1.87
N HIS A 466 13.32 0.53 1.46
CA HIS A 466 13.54 0.23 0.06
C HIS A 466 12.21 0.00 -0.70
N SER A 467 12.15 0.47 -1.96
CA SER A 467 11.02 0.30 -2.88
C SER A 467 9.65 0.71 -2.35
N LYS A 468 9.56 1.75 -1.51
CA LYS A 468 8.27 2.26 -1.03
C LYS A 468 7.67 3.32 -1.94
N LYS A 469 6.63 2.92 -2.66
CA LYS A 469 5.78 3.83 -3.45
C LYS A 469 4.73 4.52 -2.57
N PRO A 470 4.24 5.71 -2.95
CA PRO A 470 3.17 6.38 -2.23
C PRO A 470 1.84 5.63 -2.43
N PRO A 471 0.92 5.70 -1.46
CA PRO A 471 -0.38 5.04 -1.57
C PRO A 471 -1.25 5.69 -2.64
N LEU A 472 -1.83 4.86 -3.52
CA LEU A 472 -2.65 5.32 -4.65
C LEU A 472 -4.16 5.26 -4.39
N SER A 473 -4.60 4.56 -3.34
CA SER A 473 -6.01 4.27 -3.07
C SER A 473 -6.88 5.52 -3.11
N ASP A 474 -6.53 6.54 -2.32
CA ASP A 474 -7.38 7.72 -2.15
C ASP A 474 -7.39 8.62 -3.39
N ILE A 475 -6.30 8.65 -4.17
CA ILE A 475 -6.21 9.49 -5.37
C ILE A 475 -6.85 8.80 -6.60
N LEU A 476 -6.91 7.47 -6.61
CA LEU A 476 -7.57 6.70 -7.68
C LEU A 476 -9.06 6.42 -7.40
N MET A 477 -9.50 6.49 -6.14
CA MET A 477 -10.88 6.22 -5.71
C MET A 477 -11.94 6.96 -6.54
N PRO A 478 -11.79 8.23 -6.95
CA PRO A 478 -12.77 8.92 -7.78
C PRO A 478 -12.99 8.29 -9.17
N TYR A 479 -12.06 7.46 -9.65
CA TYR A 479 -12.10 6.81 -10.96
C TYR A 479 -12.51 5.34 -10.90
N LEU A 480 -12.89 4.87 -9.70
CA LEU A 480 -13.21 3.48 -9.36
C LEU A 480 -14.66 3.39 -8.85
N PRO A 481 -15.27 2.18 -8.82
CA PRO A 481 -16.56 1.99 -8.17
C PRO A 481 -16.48 2.20 -6.66
N LEU A 482 -17.63 2.35 -5.99
CA LEU A 482 -17.72 2.69 -4.55
C LEU A 482 -17.01 1.72 -3.60
N ALA A 483 -16.91 0.44 -3.97
CA ALA A 483 -16.23 -0.59 -3.18
C ALA A 483 -15.32 -1.42 -4.11
N PRO A 484 -14.17 -0.85 -4.53
CA PRO A 484 -13.35 -1.49 -5.54
C PRO A 484 -12.59 -2.67 -4.95
N LYS A 485 -12.51 -3.76 -5.71
CA LYS A 485 -11.60 -4.87 -5.42
C LYS A 485 -10.21 -4.49 -5.93
N ASN A 486 -9.23 -4.43 -5.04
CA ASN A 486 -7.88 -3.98 -5.36
C ASN A 486 -6.86 -5.11 -5.22
N LEU A 487 -5.96 -5.22 -6.18
CA LEU A 487 -4.83 -6.14 -6.19
C LEU A 487 -3.51 -5.38 -6.31
N GLU A 488 -2.52 -5.75 -5.52
CA GLU A 488 -1.14 -5.31 -5.67
C GLU A 488 -0.26 -6.51 -6.07
N LEU A 489 0.37 -6.44 -7.24
CA LEU A 489 1.35 -7.42 -7.71
C LEU A 489 2.78 -6.93 -7.45
N PHE A 490 3.65 -7.85 -7.05
CA PHE A 490 4.99 -7.56 -6.50
C PHE A 490 4.94 -6.70 -5.23
N ALA A 491 3.88 -6.90 -4.45
CA ALA A 491 3.64 -6.18 -3.21
C ALA A 491 4.77 -6.41 -2.21
N ARG A 492 5.13 -5.34 -1.49
CA ARG A 492 6.07 -5.38 -0.35
C ARG A 492 5.41 -4.90 0.95
N ASN A 493 4.11 -4.66 0.91
CA ASN A 493 3.25 -4.33 2.03
C ASN A 493 1.91 -5.01 1.85
N LEU A 494 1.23 -5.18 2.97
CA LEU A 494 -0.19 -5.37 3.04
C LEU A 494 -0.88 -4.02 3.27
N THR A 495 -1.97 -3.82 2.55
CA THR A 495 -2.87 -2.68 2.70
C THR A 495 -4.25 -3.19 3.10
N SER A 496 -4.93 -2.47 4.00
CA SER A 496 -6.29 -2.86 4.43
C SER A 496 -7.26 -2.87 3.25
N GLY A 497 -8.00 -3.96 3.10
CA GLY A 497 -8.96 -4.16 2.00
C GLY A 497 -8.34 -4.57 0.66
N TRP A 498 -7.03 -4.82 0.60
CA TRP A 498 -6.34 -5.20 -0.63
C TRP A 498 -5.99 -6.70 -0.63
N CYS A 499 -5.94 -7.28 -1.83
CA CYS A 499 -5.20 -8.50 -2.08
C CYS A 499 -3.78 -8.14 -2.52
N SER A 500 -2.78 -8.87 -2.03
CA SER A 500 -1.37 -8.59 -2.30
C SER A 500 -0.63 -9.87 -2.70
N TRP A 501 0.15 -9.83 -3.77
CA TRP A 501 0.99 -10.94 -4.18
C TRP A 501 2.44 -10.50 -4.39
N GLY A 502 3.39 -11.37 -4.03
CA GLY A 502 4.83 -11.18 -4.19
C GLY A 502 5.63 -12.19 -3.38
N ASN A 503 6.95 -12.16 -3.48
CA ASN A 503 7.86 -12.99 -2.67
C ASN A 503 8.36 -12.27 -1.40
N GLU A 504 7.94 -11.01 -1.19
CA GLU A 504 8.32 -10.16 -0.06
C GLU A 504 7.10 -9.50 0.63
N VAL A 505 5.88 -10.00 0.43
CA VAL A 505 4.63 -9.27 0.73
C VAL A 505 4.54 -8.76 2.17
N SER A 506 5.02 -9.54 3.13
CA SER A 506 4.96 -9.21 4.56
C SER A 506 6.19 -8.45 5.08
N SER A 507 7.22 -8.23 4.25
CA SER A 507 8.52 -7.73 4.69
C SER A 507 8.42 -6.43 5.47
N ILE A 508 7.48 -5.53 5.16
CA ILE A 508 7.33 -4.22 5.84
C ILE A 508 6.17 -4.14 6.85
N ASN A 509 5.32 -5.15 6.91
CA ASN A 509 4.33 -5.27 7.99
C ASN A 509 4.92 -5.82 9.28
N ARG A 510 6.24 -6.06 9.34
CA ARG A 510 6.91 -6.44 10.59
C ARG A 510 6.68 -5.41 11.67
N LYS A 511 6.20 -5.87 12.83
CA LYS A 511 5.99 -5.06 14.04
C LYS A 511 7.23 -4.22 14.39
N PHE A 512 8.42 -4.72 14.09
CA PHE A 512 9.69 -4.03 14.30
C PHE A 512 9.78 -2.62 13.68
N TYR A 513 9.09 -2.37 12.56
CA TYR A 513 9.07 -1.05 11.91
C TYR A 513 8.11 -0.06 12.57
N TYR A 514 7.32 -0.51 13.53
CA TYR A 514 6.30 0.27 14.20
C TYR A 514 6.70 0.53 15.66
N ILE A 515 6.23 1.65 16.21
CA ILE A 515 6.26 1.99 17.62
C ILE A 515 4.86 1.80 18.17
N CYS A 516 4.72 1.22 19.37
CA CYS A 516 3.43 1.08 20.05
C CYS A 516 3.28 2.17 21.11
N ASP A 517 2.30 3.06 20.93
CA ASP A 517 1.99 4.15 21.88
C ASP A 517 1.61 3.61 23.27
N ILE A 518 1.00 2.42 23.36
CA ILE A 518 0.55 1.81 24.63
C ILE A 518 1.76 1.43 25.50
N LEU A 519 2.81 0.85 24.90
CA LEU A 519 4.02 0.46 25.62
C LEU A 519 4.86 1.67 26.07
N ILE A 520 4.74 2.81 25.40
CA ILE A 520 5.41 4.04 25.84
C ILE A 520 4.81 4.52 27.16
N VAL A 521 3.48 4.49 27.30
CA VAL A 521 2.80 4.89 28.53
C VAL A 521 3.14 3.94 29.68
N GLU A 522 3.12 2.62 29.46
CA GLU A 522 3.48 1.64 30.48
C GLU A 522 4.95 1.76 30.92
N ASN A 523 5.88 1.94 29.98
CA ASN A 523 7.29 2.14 30.31
C ASN A 523 7.55 3.50 31.00
N LEU A 524 6.83 4.56 30.62
CA LEU A 524 6.88 5.84 31.33
C LEU A 524 6.35 5.71 32.76
N ILE A 525 5.22 5.01 32.95
CA ILE A 525 4.66 4.73 34.27
C ILE A 525 5.67 3.91 35.09
N PHE A 526 6.24 2.84 34.52
CA PHE A 526 7.24 2.02 35.21
C PHE A 526 8.50 2.82 35.57
N THR A 527 8.98 3.67 34.66
CA THR A 527 10.14 4.54 34.91
C THR A 527 9.81 5.57 35.99
N PHE A 528 8.64 6.20 35.97
CA PHE A 528 8.17 7.10 37.02
C PHE A 528 8.06 6.38 38.36
N TYR A 529 7.54 5.15 38.38
CA TYR A 529 7.39 4.34 39.59
C TYR A 529 8.75 3.97 40.19
N MET A 530 9.71 3.58 39.35
CA MET A 530 11.08 3.28 39.77
C MET A 530 11.81 4.54 40.25
N SER A 531 11.67 5.68 39.55
CA SER A 531 12.23 6.96 40.01
C SER A 531 11.61 7.43 41.33
N PHE A 532 10.30 7.23 41.52
CA PHE A 532 9.62 7.54 42.78
C PHE A 532 10.10 6.65 43.93
N MET A 533 10.20 5.33 43.70
CA MET A 533 10.75 4.37 44.68
C MET A 533 12.19 4.68 45.08
N ILE A 534 13.05 5.05 44.11
CA ILE A 534 14.43 5.46 44.38
C ILE A 534 14.46 6.77 45.18
N ALA A 535 13.60 7.74 44.84
CA ALA A 535 13.52 9.00 45.56
C ALA A 535 13.06 8.81 47.02
N THR A 536 12.05 7.98 47.27
CA THR A 536 11.61 7.65 48.63
C THR A 536 12.70 6.93 49.42
N PHE A 537 13.42 5.99 48.80
CA PHE A 537 14.51 5.28 49.46
C PHE A 537 15.69 6.21 49.79
N LEU A 538 16.00 7.18 48.92
CA LEU A 538 17.02 8.19 49.19
C LEU A 538 16.61 9.17 50.29
N ILE A 539 15.33 9.55 50.36
CA ILE A 539 14.81 10.40 51.45
C ILE A 539 14.90 9.66 52.79
N ASP A 540 14.51 8.38 52.83
CA ASP A 540 14.61 7.54 54.03
C ASP A 540 16.07 7.28 54.42
N TRP A 541 17.00 7.15 53.45
CA TRP A 541 18.43 6.99 53.71
C TRP A 541 19.10 8.25 54.25
N VAL A 542 18.68 9.44 53.80
CA VAL A 542 19.19 10.73 54.32
C VAL A 542 18.56 11.10 55.67
N SER A 543 17.39 10.53 55.99
CA SER A 543 16.66 10.79 57.24
C SER A 543 17.05 9.86 58.39
N ASN A 544 17.85 8.81 58.12
CA ASN A 544 18.50 7.95 59.11
C ASN A 544 19.98 8.33 59.24
#